data_AF-A0A1Q6V149-F1
#
_entry.id   AF-A0A1Q6V149-F1
#
_cell.length_a   1.000
_cell.length_b   1.000
_cell.length_c   1.000
_cell.angle_alpha   90.00
_cell.angle_beta   90.00
_cell.angle_gamma   90.00
#
_symmetry.space_group_name_H-M   'P 1'
#
loop_
_entity.id
_entity.type
_entity.pdbx_description
1 polymer ?
#
loop_
_entity_poly.entity_id
_entity_poly.type
_entity_poly.pdbx_seq_one_letter_code
_entity_poly.pdbx_strand_id
1 'polypeptide(L)'
;MILHNDLTNKTILLGVTGGIAAYKVPNLIRMLKKKGANVVVVATSNALNFVTKLTLQTVSNNKVHVDEFDTKDFDIEHIALSKKADLMLIAPLSANTLGKIANGIADNLLTSIVLAFNKPIVLCPAMNTNMWQNAIVQDNLKKLKNSNFNIIKPISGMLACGDIGVGKMPDENLIVENIVSILNYENKFLKGKNVLITAGGTSEPIDCVRFITNKSSGKMGLALAKQASYLGACVHLISTFEVNNPQFQVTKVQTALQMQDVVFKNLQQADIVIMAAAVSDFRCQNPSEQKIKKNDGGLTLNLVKNPDILTQIAKEKSENQIIVGFCAESQNLIDNAKEKIKAKNSDFIVANDISNKNIGFNSDNNEVFIVDKNLNVEKFEFDTKDKIAYEILNYVNKNY
;
A
#
# COMPACT_ATOMS: atom_id res chain seq x y z
N MET A 1 22.04 0.16 -2.40
CA MET A 1 20.60 -0.20 -2.54
C MET A 1 20.24 -1.00 -1.29
N ILE A 2 19.72 -0.35 -0.27
CA ILE A 2 19.40 -0.99 1.02
C ILE A 2 18.22 -1.96 0.77
N LEU A 3 18.38 -3.22 1.16
CA LEU A 3 17.35 -4.26 1.02
C LEU A 3 16.30 -4.02 2.13
N HIS A 4 15.14 -3.46 1.78
CA HIS A 4 14.02 -3.27 2.72
C HIS A 4 13.56 -4.63 3.22
N ASN A 5 13.44 -4.81 4.53
CA ASN A 5 13.30 -6.12 5.17
C ASN A 5 11.91 -6.28 5.84
N ASP A 6 10.84 -5.91 5.12
CA ASP A 6 9.43 -5.84 5.59
C ASP A 6 8.83 -7.20 6.00
N LEU A 7 9.52 -8.29 5.69
CA LEU A 7 9.13 -9.68 5.98
C LEU A 7 10.19 -10.39 6.82
N THR A 8 11.03 -9.64 7.54
CA THR A 8 12.04 -10.21 8.44
C THR A 8 11.38 -11.17 9.44
N ASN A 9 11.99 -12.34 9.63
CA ASN A 9 11.48 -13.42 10.46
C ASN A 9 10.12 -14.01 10.03
N LYS A 10 9.59 -13.63 8.86
CA LYS A 10 8.39 -14.26 8.28
C LYS A 10 8.78 -15.41 7.37
N THR A 11 8.11 -16.54 7.51
CA THR A 11 8.24 -17.68 6.61
C THR A 11 7.02 -17.76 5.68
N ILE A 12 7.27 -17.76 4.36
CA ILE A 12 6.24 -17.90 3.33
C ILE A 12 6.34 -19.29 2.73
N LEU A 13 5.22 -20.02 2.76
CA LEU A 13 5.08 -21.27 2.03
C LEU A 13 4.54 -21.01 0.63
N LEU A 14 5.38 -21.16 -0.38
CA LEU A 14 5.07 -20.89 -1.77
C LEU A 14 4.67 -22.18 -2.51
N GLY A 15 3.37 -22.33 -2.73
CA GLY A 15 2.79 -23.33 -3.62
C GLY A 15 2.95 -22.95 -5.10
N VAL A 16 3.48 -23.86 -5.91
CA VAL A 16 3.65 -23.67 -7.36
C VAL A 16 2.89 -24.76 -8.11
N THR A 17 1.96 -24.35 -8.98
CA THR A 17 1.16 -25.28 -9.79
C THR A 17 1.52 -25.22 -11.27
N GLY A 18 1.10 -26.22 -12.04
CA GLY A 18 1.38 -26.32 -13.47
C GLY A 18 0.71 -25.23 -14.30
N GLY A 19 1.51 -24.38 -14.94
CA GLY A 19 1.06 -23.37 -15.91
C GLY A 19 2.23 -22.51 -16.37
N ILE A 20 2.09 -21.90 -17.56
CA ILE A 20 3.18 -21.12 -18.18
C ILE A 20 3.74 -20.05 -17.24
N ALA A 21 2.89 -19.39 -16.44
CA ALA A 21 3.29 -18.35 -15.50
C ALA A 21 4.29 -18.79 -14.41
N ALA A 22 4.55 -20.10 -14.26
CA ALA A 22 5.55 -20.61 -13.33
C ALA A 22 6.97 -20.10 -13.63
N TYR A 23 7.27 -19.64 -14.86
CA TYR A 23 8.55 -19.01 -15.19
C TYR A 23 8.82 -17.73 -14.36
N LYS A 24 7.78 -17.06 -13.85
CA LYS A 24 7.90 -15.84 -13.03
C LYS A 24 8.32 -16.13 -11.58
N VAL A 25 8.12 -17.36 -11.12
CA VAL A 25 8.27 -17.75 -9.72
C VAL A 25 9.70 -17.53 -9.19
N PRO A 26 10.77 -17.82 -9.94
CA PRO A 26 12.12 -17.54 -9.45
C PRO A 26 12.36 -16.06 -9.12
N ASN A 27 11.79 -15.13 -9.90
CA ASN A 27 11.88 -13.70 -9.62
C ASN A 27 11.03 -13.31 -8.40
N LEU A 28 9.81 -13.84 -8.28
CA LEU A 28 8.95 -13.64 -7.11
C LEU A 28 9.65 -14.08 -5.80
N ILE A 29 10.32 -15.24 -5.80
CA ILE A 29 11.09 -15.72 -4.65
C ILE A 29 12.21 -14.73 -4.31
N ARG A 30 12.96 -14.25 -5.31
CA ARG A 30 14.03 -13.26 -5.09
C ARG A 30 13.48 -11.97 -4.48
N MET A 31 12.31 -11.51 -4.92
CA MET A 31 11.68 -10.30 -4.38
C MET A 31 11.22 -10.46 -2.94
N LEU A 32 10.60 -11.60 -2.59
CA LEU A 32 10.20 -11.93 -1.22
C LEU A 32 11.41 -12.06 -0.28
N LYS A 33 12.49 -12.72 -0.73
CA LYS A 33 13.74 -12.82 0.04
C LYS A 33 14.45 -11.49 0.20
N LYS A 34 14.43 -10.64 -0.84
CA LYS A 34 14.90 -9.26 -0.77
C LYS A 34 14.12 -8.44 0.26
N LYS A 35 12.87 -8.82 0.53
CA LYS A 35 12.02 -8.31 1.61
C LYS A 35 12.29 -8.94 2.98
N GLY A 36 13.27 -9.84 3.12
CA GLY A 36 13.64 -10.47 4.39
C GLY A 36 12.88 -11.77 4.71
N ALA A 37 11.99 -12.23 3.82
CA ALA A 37 11.23 -13.45 4.04
C ALA A 37 12.09 -14.71 3.88
N ASN A 38 11.86 -15.71 4.72
CA ASN A 38 12.24 -17.08 4.42
C ASN A 38 11.19 -17.70 3.50
N VAL A 39 11.59 -18.23 2.33
CA VAL A 39 10.64 -18.77 1.34
C VAL A 39 10.86 -20.27 1.18
N VAL A 40 9.87 -21.07 1.56
CA VAL A 40 9.87 -22.53 1.39
C VAL A 40 8.92 -22.89 0.26
N VAL A 41 9.35 -23.74 -0.67
CA VAL A 41 8.59 -23.99 -1.90
C VAL A 41 7.99 -25.39 -1.89
N VAL A 42 6.71 -25.49 -2.25
CA VAL A 42 5.99 -26.74 -2.51
C VAL A 42 5.52 -26.71 -3.96
N ALA A 43 6.06 -27.56 -4.82
CA ALA A 43 5.73 -27.59 -6.23
C ALA A 43 4.95 -28.86 -6.57
N THR A 44 3.86 -28.74 -7.32
CA THR A 44 3.22 -29.93 -7.93
C THR A 44 4.14 -30.54 -8.99
N SER A 45 4.04 -31.84 -9.26
CA SER A 45 4.82 -32.49 -10.33
C SER A 45 4.62 -31.81 -11.69
N ASN A 46 3.41 -31.32 -11.98
CA ASN A 46 3.11 -30.56 -13.20
C ASN A 46 3.80 -29.19 -13.27
N ALA A 47 4.11 -28.56 -12.14
CA ALA A 47 4.86 -27.30 -12.13
C ALA A 47 6.31 -27.50 -12.59
N LEU A 48 6.88 -28.67 -12.32
CA LEU A 48 8.27 -28.98 -12.64
C LEU A 48 8.54 -29.10 -14.15
N ASN A 49 7.49 -29.23 -14.96
CA ASN A 49 7.58 -29.15 -16.43
C ASN A 49 7.80 -27.71 -16.94
N PHE A 50 7.52 -26.69 -16.11
CA PHE A 50 7.66 -25.27 -16.48
C PHE A 50 8.81 -24.58 -15.76
N VAL A 51 9.15 -25.03 -14.55
CA VAL A 51 10.25 -24.50 -13.75
C VAL A 51 10.94 -25.62 -12.99
N THR A 52 12.27 -25.73 -13.12
CA THR A 52 12.99 -26.88 -12.56
C THR A 52 13.09 -26.80 -11.03
N LYS A 53 13.13 -27.97 -10.39
CA LYS A 53 13.37 -28.11 -8.94
C LYS A 53 14.66 -27.40 -8.52
N LEU A 54 15.74 -27.58 -9.30
CA LEU A 54 17.05 -26.97 -9.04
C LEU A 54 16.99 -25.43 -9.02
N THR A 55 16.30 -24.81 -9.98
CA THR A 55 16.17 -23.35 -10.02
C THR A 55 15.44 -22.85 -8.78
N LEU A 56 14.32 -23.48 -8.41
CA LEU A 56 13.55 -23.12 -7.23
C LEU A 56 14.37 -23.29 -5.94
N GLN A 57 15.11 -24.38 -5.79
CA GLN A 57 16.01 -24.60 -4.65
C GLN A 57 17.09 -23.53 -4.56
N THR A 58 17.72 -23.20 -5.68
CA THR A 58 18.81 -22.22 -5.74
C THR A 58 18.34 -20.83 -5.31
N VAL A 59 17.21 -20.34 -5.84
CA VAL A 59 16.72 -18.99 -5.52
C VAL A 59 16.10 -18.92 -4.13
N SER A 60 15.41 -19.98 -3.69
CA SER A 60 14.83 -20.04 -2.34
C SER A 60 15.88 -20.26 -1.25
N ASN A 61 17.00 -20.91 -1.56
CA ASN A 61 17.97 -21.44 -0.59
C ASN A 61 17.31 -22.39 0.43
N ASN A 62 16.33 -23.17 -0.02
CA ASN A 62 15.58 -24.13 0.78
C ASN A 62 15.33 -25.43 -0.02
N LYS A 63 14.98 -26.53 0.68
CA LYS A 63 14.45 -27.74 0.03
C LYS A 63 13.15 -27.37 -0.71
N VAL A 64 13.00 -27.88 -1.93
CA VAL A 64 11.73 -27.83 -2.67
C VAL A 64 11.02 -29.15 -2.45
N HIS A 65 9.81 -29.08 -1.92
CA HIS A 65 8.96 -30.22 -1.63
C HIS A 65 8.03 -30.50 -2.81
N VAL A 66 7.82 -31.78 -3.15
CA VAL A 66 7.07 -32.17 -4.35
C VAL A 66 6.07 -33.27 -4.01
N ASP A 67 6.57 -34.39 -3.49
CA ASP A 67 5.76 -35.56 -3.17
C ASP A 67 5.60 -35.73 -1.66
N GLU A 68 4.41 -36.15 -1.24
CA GLU A 68 4.03 -36.26 0.18
C GLU A 68 4.78 -37.38 0.93
N PHE A 69 5.30 -38.35 0.19
CA PHE A 69 5.97 -39.55 0.72
C PHE A 69 7.49 -39.55 0.54
N ASP A 70 8.09 -38.43 0.09
CA ASP A 70 9.53 -38.28 -0.13
C ASP A 70 10.26 -37.77 1.15
N THR A 71 9.97 -38.41 2.28
CA THR A 71 10.57 -38.09 3.59
C THR A 71 11.39 -39.26 4.14
N LYS A 72 12.62 -38.94 4.57
CA LYS A 72 13.50 -39.83 5.35
C LYS A 72 13.32 -39.67 6.87
N ASP A 73 12.61 -38.62 7.29
CA ASP A 73 12.37 -38.25 8.68
C ASP A 73 10.93 -38.63 9.08
N PHE A 74 10.71 -38.99 10.36
CA PHE A 74 9.41 -39.40 10.92
C PHE A 74 8.38 -38.25 11.05
N ASP A 75 8.74 -37.02 10.70
CA ASP A 75 7.83 -35.87 10.78
C ASP A 75 6.87 -35.82 9.59
N ILE A 76 5.57 -35.72 9.88
CA ILE A 76 4.52 -35.57 8.86
C ILE A 76 4.70 -34.22 8.14
N GLU A 77 5.24 -34.28 6.92
CA GLU A 77 5.79 -33.12 6.19
C GLU A 77 4.76 -31.99 6.00
N HIS A 78 3.49 -32.32 5.68
CA HIS A 78 2.43 -31.31 5.50
C HIS A 78 2.08 -30.56 6.80
N ILE A 79 2.17 -31.22 7.97
CA ILE A 79 1.94 -30.58 9.28
C ILE A 79 3.14 -29.70 9.66
N ALA A 80 4.36 -30.20 9.47
CA ALA A 80 5.58 -29.48 9.80
C ALA A 80 5.71 -28.18 8.98
N LEU A 81 5.44 -28.23 7.67
CA LEU A 81 5.43 -27.06 6.80
C LEU A 81 4.34 -26.06 7.19
N SER A 82 3.14 -26.55 7.52
CA SER A 82 2.02 -25.70 7.94
C SER A 82 2.31 -24.93 9.22
N LYS A 83 2.97 -25.55 10.20
CA LYS A 83 3.35 -24.90 11.46
C LYS A 83 4.41 -23.81 11.26
N LYS A 84 5.40 -24.06 10.40
CA LYS A 84 6.57 -23.19 10.19
C LYS A 84 6.23 -21.90 9.43
N ALA A 85 5.29 -21.93 8.49
CA ALA A 85 4.99 -20.77 7.66
C ALA A 85 3.97 -19.84 8.32
N ASP A 86 4.11 -18.54 8.14
CA ASP A 86 3.18 -17.49 8.61
C ASP A 86 2.07 -17.20 7.60
N LEU A 87 2.35 -17.44 6.32
CA LEU A 87 1.40 -17.28 5.21
C LEU A 87 1.70 -18.31 4.13
N MET A 88 0.65 -18.80 3.48
CA MET A 88 0.75 -19.63 2.28
C MET A 88 0.37 -18.83 1.05
N LEU A 89 1.25 -18.79 0.04
CA LEU A 89 0.99 -18.19 -1.27
C LEU A 89 0.94 -19.32 -2.30
N ILE A 90 -0.11 -19.38 -3.14
CA ILE A 90 -0.14 -20.27 -4.31
C ILE A 90 -0.07 -19.45 -5.59
N ALA A 91 1.09 -19.47 -6.25
CA ALA A 91 1.41 -18.59 -7.37
C ALA A 91 2.41 -19.26 -8.35
N PRO A 92 2.00 -19.52 -9.60
CA PRO A 92 0.63 -19.46 -10.11
C PRO A 92 -0.26 -20.56 -9.52
N LEU A 93 -1.56 -20.29 -9.46
CA LEU A 93 -2.62 -21.27 -9.18
C LEU A 93 -3.38 -21.63 -10.47
N SER A 94 -3.26 -22.89 -10.89
CA SER A 94 -3.98 -23.45 -12.03
C SER A 94 -5.44 -23.70 -11.71
N ALA A 95 -6.30 -23.75 -12.73
CA ALA A 95 -7.73 -24.07 -12.56
C ALA A 95 -7.95 -25.45 -11.94
N ASN A 96 -7.09 -26.43 -12.25
CA ASN A 96 -7.15 -27.77 -11.69
C ASN A 96 -6.95 -27.76 -10.17
N THR A 97 -5.86 -27.15 -9.70
CA THR A 97 -5.59 -27.05 -8.25
C THR A 97 -6.63 -26.17 -7.56
N LEU A 98 -7.09 -25.09 -8.19
CA LEU A 98 -8.18 -24.25 -7.68
C LEU A 98 -9.45 -25.07 -7.44
N GLY A 99 -9.85 -25.90 -8.40
CA GLY A 99 -11.03 -26.77 -8.28
C GLY A 99 -10.89 -27.80 -7.17
N LYS A 100 -9.70 -28.38 -7.00
CA LYS A 100 -9.40 -29.32 -5.89
C LYS A 100 -9.53 -28.64 -4.54
N ILE A 101 -8.90 -27.47 -4.37
CA ILE A 101 -8.95 -26.70 -3.12
C ILE A 101 -10.39 -26.30 -2.79
N ALA A 102 -11.15 -25.80 -3.77
CA ALA A 102 -12.55 -25.41 -3.57
C ALA A 102 -13.45 -26.58 -3.13
N ASN A 103 -13.09 -27.82 -3.44
CA ASN A 103 -13.89 -29.01 -3.16
C ASN A 103 -13.28 -29.93 -2.10
N GLY A 104 -12.21 -29.49 -1.41
CA GLY A 104 -11.63 -30.27 -0.32
C GLY A 104 -10.83 -31.50 -0.75
N ILE A 105 -10.33 -31.53 -2.00
CA ILE A 105 -9.56 -32.66 -2.52
C ILE A 105 -8.08 -32.49 -2.15
N ALA A 106 -7.57 -33.36 -1.28
CA ALA A 106 -6.17 -33.43 -0.85
C ALA A 106 -5.49 -34.70 -1.39
N ASP A 107 -5.21 -34.71 -2.70
CA ASP A 107 -4.60 -35.85 -3.39
C ASP A 107 -3.12 -35.66 -3.73
N ASN A 108 -2.49 -34.60 -3.22
CA ASN A 108 -1.06 -34.33 -3.35
C ASN A 108 -0.59 -33.41 -2.20
N LEU A 109 0.72 -33.35 -1.97
CA LEU A 109 1.32 -32.59 -0.87
C LEU A 109 0.80 -31.15 -0.78
N LEU A 110 0.70 -30.44 -1.91
CA LEU A 110 0.24 -29.04 -1.90
C LEU A 110 -1.20 -28.92 -1.41
N THR A 111 -2.12 -29.76 -1.92
CA THR A 111 -3.53 -29.70 -1.51
C THR A 111 -3.76 -30.26 -0.10
N SER A 112 -2.98 -31.25 0.33
CA SER A 112 -2.94 -31.74 1.72
C SER A 112 -2.54 -30.64 2.70
N ILE A 113 -1.49 -29.86 2.37
CA ILE A 113 -1.08 -28.69 3.15
C ILE A 113 -2.21 -27.66 3.22
N VAL A 114 -2.84 -27.32 2.08
CA VAL A 114 -3.93 -26.32 2.07
C VAL A 114 -5.05 -26.67 3.03
N LEU A 115 -5.44 -27.95 3.14
CA LEU A 115 -6.47 -28.37 4.09
C LEU A 115 -6.02 -28.32 5.55
N ALA A 116 -4.73 -28.55 5.81
CA ALA A 116 -4.16 -28.49 7.16
C ALA A 116 -3.75 -27.07 7.61
N PHE A 117 -3.70 -26.11 6.68
CA PHE A 117 -3.17 -24.77 6.93
C PHE A 117 -4.22 -23.87 7.59
N ASN A 118 -3.90 -23.33 8.77
CA ASN A 118 -4.82 -22.53 9.60
C ASN A 118 -4.46 -21.03 9.68
N LYS A 119 -3.50 -20.58 8.88
CA LYS A 119 -3.06 -19.17 8.77
C LYS A 119 -3.51 -18.59 7.41
N PRO A 120 -3.25 -17.29 7.09
CA PRO A 120 -3.70 -16.71 5.84
C PRO A 120 -3.20 -17.45 4.59
N ILE A 121 -4.12 -17.74 3.67
CA ILE A 121 -3.82 -18.33 2.36
C ILE A 121 -4.13 -17.29 1.28
N VAL A 122 -3.16 -17.08 0.39
CA VAL A 122 -3.23 -16.18 -0.76
C VAL A 122 -3.17 -17.00 -2.04
N LEU A 123 -4.20 -16.86 -2.87
CA LEU A 123 -4.35 -17.52 -4.15
C LEU A 123 -4.09 -16.53 -5.28
N CYS A 124 -3.22 -16.90 -6.21
CA CYS A 124 -2.91 -16.11 -7.39
C CYS A 124 -3.24 -16.91 -8.67
N PRO A 125 -4.52 -16.97 -9.08
CA PRO A 125 -4.95 -17.71 -10.25
C PRO A 125 -4.27 -17.23 -11.54
N ALA A 126 -3.87 -18.17 -12.39
CA ALA A 126 -3.35 -17.89 -13.73
C ALA A 126 -3.79 -18.99 -14.70
N MET A 127 -4.59 -18.61 -15.72
CA MET A 127 -5.20 -19.53 -16.68
C MET A 127 -5.64 -18.80 -17.95
N ASN A 128 -6.05 -19.54 -18.99
CA ASN A 128 -6.63 -18.95 -20.19
C ASN A 128 -7.95 -18.20 -19.89
N THR A 129 -8.28 -17.18 -20.69
CA THR A 129 -9.51 -16.38 -20.54
C THR A 129 -10.78 -17.20 -20.47
N ASN A 130 -10.94 -18.21 -21.32
CA ASN A 130 -12.13 -19.06 -21.35
C ASN A 130 -12.23 -19.91 -20.08
N MET A 131 -11.09 -20.37 -19.54
CA MET A 131 -11.06 -21.06 -18.25
C MET A 131 -11.43 -20.11 -17.11
N TRP A 132 -10.89 -18.89 -17.12
CA TRP A 132 -11.19 -17.88 -16.12
C TRP A 132 -12.67 -17.52 -16.12
N GLN A 133 -13.27 -17.30 -17.30
CA GLN A 133 -14.68 -16.93 -17.44
C GLN A 133 -15.65 -18.10 -17.23
N ASN A 134 -15.16 -19.34 -17.18
CA ASN A 134 -16.01 -20.51 -16.99
C ASN A 134 -16.78 -20.42 -15.66
N ALA A 135 -18.08 -20.70 -15.71
CA ALA A 135 -18.96 -20.63 -14.54
C ALA A 135 -18.47 -21.47 -13.36
N ILE A 136 -17.94 -22.67 -13.62
CA ILE A 136 -17.42 -23.58 -12.59
C ILE A 136 -16.23 -22.94 -11.86
N VAL A 137 -15.32 -22.30 -12.59
CA VAL A 137 -14.16 -21.60 -12.00
C VAL A 137 -14.63 -20.39 -11.19
N GLN A 138 -15.59 -19.62 -11.71
CA GLN A 138 -16.14 -18.47 -10.99
C GLN A 138 -16.85 -18.89 -9.70
N ASP A 139 -17.59 -19.99 -9.69
CA ASP A 139 -18.26 -20.50 -8.49
C ASP A 139 -17.26 -21.04 -7.46
N ASN A 140 -16.19 -21.72 -7.91
CA ASN A 140 -15.08 -22.10 -7.03
C ASN A 140 -14.42 -20.87 -6.37
N LEU A 141 -14.19 -19.80 -7.13
CA LEU A 141 -13.61 -18.55 -6.60
C LEU A 141 -14.53 -17.89 -5.56
N LYS A 142 -15.85 -17.86 -5.82
CA LYS A 142 -16.84 -17.36 -4.84
C LYS A 142 -16.80 -18.17 -3.55
N LYS A 143 -16.80 -19.51 -3.67
CA LYS A 143 -16.75 -20.42 -2.51
C LYS A 143 -15.50 -20.19 -1.67
N LEU A 144 -14.34 -20.05 -2.32
CA LEU A 144 -13.07 -19.81 -1.63
C LEU A 144 -13.02 -18.42 -0.99
N LYS A 145 -13.54 -17.40 -1.67
CA LYS A 145 -13.66 -16.06 -1.07
C LYS A 145 -14.52 -16.07 0.19
N ASN A 146 -15.63 -16.81 0.19
CA ASN A 146 -16.49 -16.97 1.36
C ASN A 146 -15.85 -17.80 2.47
N SER A 147 -14.83 -18.59 2.14
CA SER A 147 -14.05 -19.41 3.08
C SER A 147 -12.76 -18.70 3.55
N ASN A 148 -12.73 -17.36 3.49
CA ASN A 148 -11.62 -16.49 3.92
C ASN A 148 -10.28 -16.65 3.17
N PHE A 149 -10.28 -17.22 1.96
CA PHE A 149 -9.10 -17.18 1.11
C PHE A 149 -8.92 -15.79 0.50
N ASN A 150 -7.67 -15.30 0.49
CA ASN A 150 -7.32 -14.05 -0.19
C ASN A 150 -7.04 -14.34 -1.66
N ILE A 151 -7.74 -13.68 -2.58
CA ILE A 151 -7.60 -13.95 -4.03
C ILE A 151 -7.05 -12.71 -4.72
N ILE A 152 -5.84 -12.81 -5.27
CA ILE A 152 -5.27 -11.79 -6.15
C ILE A 152 -5.77 -12.07 -7.57
N LYS A 153 -6.62 -11.18 -8.09
CA LYS A 153 -7.23 -11.36 -9.41
C LYS A 153 -6.17 -11.30 -10.53
N PRO A 154 -6.32 -12.10 -11.59
CA PRO A 154 -5.48 -12.00 -12.77
C PRO A 154 -5.70 -10.67 -13.51
N ILE A 155 -4.73 -10.29 -14.33
CA ILE A 155 -4.78 -9.10 -15.17
C ILE A 155 -5.13 -9.44 -16.62
N SER A 156 -5.57 -8.44 -17.38
CA SER A 156 -5.72 -8.53 -18.83
C SER A 156 -4.37 -8.39 -19.52
N GLY A 157 -4.15 -9.15 -20.59
CA GLY A 157 -3.00 -8.99 -21.46
C GLY A 157 -2.93 -10.07 -22.54
N MET A 158 -1.88 -10.04 -23.35
CA MET A 158 -1.58 -11.12 -24.28
C MET A 158 -1.22 -12.39 -23.50
N LEU A 159 -1.94 -13.47 -23.78
CA LEU A 159 -1.77 -14.79 -23.19
C LEU A 159 -0.85 -15.66 -24.05
N ALA A 160 -0.38 -16.78 -23.49
CA ALA A 160 0.52 -17.69 -24.21
C ALA A 160 -0.10 -18.32 -25.47
N CYS A 161 -1.43 -18.34 -25.57
CA CYS A 161 -2.16 -18.80 -26.76
C CYS A 161 -2.29 -17.73 -27.87
N GLY A 162 -1.81 -16.50 -27.64
CA GLY A 162 -1.94 -15.38 -28.58
C GLY A 162 -3.17 -14.49 -28.34
N ASP A 163 -4.16 -14.97 -27.58
CA ASP A 163 -5.36 -14.19 -27.25
C ASP A 163 -5.06 -13.00 -26.32
N ILE A 164 -5.83 -11.93 -26.45
CA ILE A 164 -5.86 -10.82 -25.50
C ILE A 164 -7.06 -11.00 -24.58
N GLY A 165 -6.82 -11.17 -23.28
CA GLY A 165 -7.90 -11.32 -22.31
C GLY A 165 -7.43 -11.43 -20.87
N VAL A 166 -8.40 -11.60 -19.97
CA VAL A 166 -8.18 -11.71 -18.51
C VAL A 166 -7.72 -13.13 -18.18
N GLY A 167 -6.66 -13.28 -17.40
CA GLY A 167 -6.20 -14.61 -16.95
C GLY A 167 -4.70 -14.70 -16.71
N LYS A 168 -3.96 -13.65 -17.08
CA LYS A 168 -2.53 -13.54 -16.85
C LYS A 168 -2.24 -13.34 -15.36
N MET A 169 -1.26 -14.07 -14.85
CA MET A 169 -0.73 -13.83 -13.50
C MET A 169 -0.33 -12.35 -13.35
N PRO A 170 -0.72 -11.68 -12.25
CA PRO A 170 -0.31 -10.31 -11.97
C PRO A 170 1.21 -10.12 -11.96
N ASP A 171 1.63 -8.86 -11.91
CA ASP A 171 3.01 -8.52 -11.68
C ASP A 171 3.48 -8.96 -10.29
N GLU A 172 4.71 -9.44 -10.20
CA GLU A 172 5.30 -9.91 -8.96
C GLU A 172 5.31 -8.83 -7.86
N ASN A 173 5.41 -7.53 -8.19
CA ASN A 173 5.35 -6.45 -7.20
C ASN A 173 3.98 -6.40 -6.50
N LEU A 174 2.89 -6.52 -7.25
CA LEU A 174 1.54 -6.50 -6.68
C LEU A 174 1.34 -7.68 -5.72
N ILE A 175 1.90 -8.85 -6.04
CA ILE A 175 1.83 -10.04 -5.19
C ILE A 175 2.60 -9.82 -3.89
N VAL A 176 3.82 -9.28 -3.98
CA VAL A 176 4.64 -8.96 -2.80
C VAL A 176 3.95 -7.93 -1.91
N GLU A 177 3.38 -6.87 -2.48
CA GLU A 177 2.63 -5.84 -1.74
C GLU A 177 1.43 -6.43 -0.98
N ASN A 178 0.68 -7.33 -1.62
CA ASN A 178 -0.45 -8.01 -0.97
C ASN A 178 0.02 -8.88 0.21
N ILE A 179 1.13 -9.61 0.04
CA ILE A 179 1.68 -10.45 1.10
C ILE A 179 2.14 -9.61 2.29
N VAL A 180 2.89 -8.52 2.03
CA VAL A 180 3.34 -7.58 3.07
C VAL A 180 2.12 -7.00 3.79
N SER A 181 1.10 -6.57 3.06
CA SER A 181 -0.15 -6.05 3.65
C SER A 181 -0.82 -7.07 4.58
N ILE A 182 -0.96 -8.33 4.15
CA ILE A 182 -1.60 -9.38 4.95
C ILE A 182 -0.78 -9.75 6.18
N LEU A 183 0.54 -9.86 6.05
CA LEU A 183 1.41 -10.23 7.19
C LEU A 183 1.61 -9.09 8.19
N ASN A 184 1.51 -7.83 7.75
CA ASN A 184 1.48 -6.67 8.63
C ASN A 184 0.10 -6.47 9.29
N TYR A 185 -0.94 -7.13 8.78
CA TYR A 185 -2.32 -7.05 9.26
C TYR A 185 -2.52 -7.62 10.68
N GLU A 186 -1.55 -8.35 11.25
CA GLU A 186 -1.62 -8.77 12.66
C GLU A 186 -1.46 -7.60 13.64
N ASN A 187 -0.87 -6.48 13.22
CA ASN A 187 -0.61 -5.32 14.06
C ASN A 187 -1.64 -4.20 13.80
N LYS A 188 -2.95 -4.50 13.96
CA LYS A 188 -4.04 -3.52 13.73
C LYS A 188 -4.20 -2.53 14.88
N PHE A 189 -3.14 -1.85 15.27
CA PHE A 189 -3.21 -0.91 16.40
C PHE A 189 -4.13 0.29 16.14
N LEU A 190 -4.51 0.57 14.88
CA LEU A 190 -5.50 1.58 14.53
C LEU A 190 -6.93 1.03 14.38
N LYS A 191 -7.18 -0.23 14.77
CA LYS A 191 -8.53 -0.82 14.69
C LYS A 191 -9.54 0.02 15.46
N GLY A 192 -10.61 0.42 14.77
CA GLY A 192 -11.69 1.22 15.35
C GLY A 192 -11.40 2.72 15.42
N LYS A 193 -10.28 3.19 14.85
CA LYS A 193 -9.97 4.62 14.72
C LYS A 193 -10.44 5.15 13.37
N ASN A 194 -11.04 6.33 13.38
CA ASN A 194 -11.35 7.11 12.18
C ASN A 194 -10.16 8.03 11.85
N VAL A 195 -9.59 7.87 10.66
CA VAL A 195 -8.39 8.62 10.24
C VAL A 195 -8.71 9.45 9.01
N LEU A 196 -8.65 10.78 9.16
CA LEU A 196 -8.88 11.75 8.09
C LEU A 196 -7.54 12.26 7.56
N ILE A 197 -7.32 12.14 6.24
CA ILE A 197 -6.01 12.43 5.63
C ILE A 197 -6.19 13.35 4.43
N THR A 198 -5.38 14.41 4.31
CA THR A 198 -5.31 15.22 3.09
C THR A 198 -4.07 14.87 2.26
N ALA A 199 -4.19 14.85 0.93
CA ALA A 199 -3.08 14.52 0.03
C ALA A 199 -3.09 15.32 -1.29
N GLY A 200 -1.89 15.62 -1.79
CA GLY A 200 -1.69 16.30 -3.08
C GLY A 200 -1.49 17.81 -2.93
N GLY A 201 -1.28 18.52 -4.04
CA GLY A 201 -1.18 19.98 -4.08
C GLY A 201 -2.50 20.58 -4.55
N THR A 202 -2.97 21.64 -3.90
CA THR A 202 -4.18 22.36 -4.34
C THR A 202 -3.89 23.18 -5.58
N SER A 203 -4.90 23.37 -6.43
CA SER A 203 -4.83 24.12 -7.69
C SER A 203 -5.78 25.31 -7.61
N GLU A 204 -5.22 26.50 -7.42
CA GLU A 204 -5.98 27.75 -7.28
C GLU A 204 -6.21 28.37 -8.66
N PRO A 205 -7.45 28.42 -9.18
CA PRO A 205 -7.72 28.88 -10.53
C PRO A 205 -7.31 30.35 -10.71
N ILE A 206 -6.72 30.64 -11.87
CA ILE A 206 -6.51 32.01 -12.38
C ILE A 206 -7.58 32.29 -13.42
N ASP A 207 -7.74 31.36 -14.36
CA ASP A 207 -8.80 31.35 -15.36
C ASP A 207 -9.25 29.90 -15.66
N CYS A 208 -10.14 29.69 -16.63
CA CYS A 208 -10.60 28.33 -16.98
C CYS A 208 -9.53 27.38 -17.55
N VAL A 209 -8.29 27.86 -17.76
CA VAL A 209 -7.18 27.07 -18.32
C VAL A 209 -5.98 27.02 -17.36
N ARG A 210 -5.78 28.06 -16.55
CA ARG A 210 -4.57 28.27 -15.75
C ARG A 210 -4.88 28.25 -14.26
N PHE A 211 -3.94 27.76 -13.47
CA PHE A 211 -4.02 27.74 -12.01
C PHE A 211 -2.63 27.89 -11.37
N ILE A 212 -2.61 28.26 -10.10
CA ILE A 212 -1.43 28.29 -9.22
C ILE A 212 -1.43 27.03 -8.37
N THR A 213 -0.31 26.32 -8.30
CA THR A 213 -0.21 25.09 -7.50
C THR A 213 1.18 24.91 -6.89
N ASN A 214 1.21 24.20 -5.77
CA ASN A 214 2.45 23.70 -5.18
C ASN A 214 2.87 22.40 -5.87
N LYS A 215 4.18 22.18 -6.01
CA LYS A 215 4.72 20.90 -6.52
C LYS A 215 4.48 19.83 -5.47
N SER A 216 3.44 19.02 -5.62
CA SER A 216 3.18 17.87 -4.75
C SER A 216 2.64 16.69 -5.54
N SER A 217 3.25 15.53 -5.35
CA SER A 217 2.87 14.29 -6.03
C SER A 217 1.74 13.56 -5.33
N GLY A 218 1.37 13.95 -4.11
CA GLY A 218 0.36 13.26 -3.29
C GLY A 218 0.75 11.87 -2.77
N LYS A 219 1.88 11.31 -3.24
CA LYS A 219 2.35 9.95 -2.89
C LYS A 219 2.44 9.70 -1.38
N MET A 220 2.90 10.68 -0.59
CA MET A 220 3.05 10.51 0.86
C MET A 220 1.70 10.38 1.57
N GLY A 221 0.75 11.27 1.28
CA GLY A 221 -0.61 11.19 1.82
C GLY A 221 -1.35 9.92 1.40
N LEU A 222 -1.14 9.46 0.15
CA LEU A 222 -1.68 8.18 -0.30
C LEU A 222 -1.06 6.98 0.44
N ALA A 223 0.25 6.99 0.67
CA ALA A 223 0.93 5.95 1.44
C ALA A 223 0.39 5.89 2.88
N LEU A 224 0.20 7.04 3.52
CA LEU A 224 -0.43 7.13 4.85
C LEU A 224 -1.84 6.55 4.86
N ALA A 225 -2.67 6.86 3.86
CA ALA A 225 -4.02 6.30 3.76
C ALA A 225 -4.04 4.78 3.58
N LYS A 226 -3.17 4.25 2.72
CA LYS A 226 -3.03 2.80 2.53
C LYS A 226 -2.57 2.12 3.82
N GLN A 227 -1.52 2.63 4.46
CA GLN A 227 -0.98 2.05 5.69
C GLN A 227 -1.97 2.13 6.84
N ALA A 228 -2.64 3.27 7.04
CA ALA A 228 -3.66 3.40 8.08
C ALA A 228 -4.80 2.39 7.89
N SER A 229 -5.26 2.19 6.64
CA SER A 229 -6.25 1.18 6.28
C SER A 229 -5.74 -0.25 6.57
N TYR A 230 -4.48 -0.56 6.25
CA TYR A 230 -3.87 -1.86 6.57
C TYR A 230 -3.74 -2.09 8.08
N LEU A 231 -3.51 -1.02 8.85
CA LEU A 231 -3.44 -1.04 10.31
C LEU A 231 -4.82 -1.03 10.99
N GLY A 232 -5.91 -1.15 10.22
CA GLY A 232 -7.26 -1.36 10.72
C GLY A 232 -8.11 -0.10 10.90
N ALA A 233 -7.62 1.07 10.49
CA ALA A 233 -8.39 2.31 10.58
C ALA A 233 -9.54 2.38 9.55
N CYS A 234 -10.59 3.11 9.92
CA CYS A 234 -11.58 3.64 8.99
C CYS A 234 -11.03 4.92 8.37
N VAL A 235 -10.53 4.84 7.14
CA VAL A 235 -9.82 5.95 6.49
C VAL A 235 -10.73 6.76 5.57
N HIS A 236 -10.63 8.09 5.65
CA HIS A 236 -11.15 9.03 4.66
C HIS A 236 -10.01 9.88 4.10
N LEU A 237 -9.72 9.68 2.81
CA LEU A 237 -8.71 10.43 2.07
C LEU A 237 -9.36 11.58 1.28
N ILE A 238 -8.91 12.80 1.55
CA ILE A 238 -9.24 14.00 0.77
C ILE A 238 -8.05 14.28 -0.17
N SER A 239 -8.21 14.04 -1.47
CA SER A 239 -7.11 14.13 -2.44
C SER A 239 -7.36 15.19 -3.50
N THR A 240 -6.28 15.76 -4.06
CA THR A 240 -6.35 16.63 -5.26
C THR A 240 -6.17 15.89 -6.58
N PHE A 241 -6.00 14.57 -6.51
CA PHE A 241 -5.80 13.67 -7.63
C PHE A 241 -6.74 12.47 -7.51
N GLU A 242 -6.97 11.79 -8.63
CA GLU A 242 -7.82 10.60 -8.67
C GLU A 242 -7.16 9.44 -7.91
N VAL A 243 -7.96 8.79 -7.04
CA VAL A 243 -7.55 7.59 -6.31
C VAL A 243 -8.68 6.59 -6.37
N ASN A 244 -8.42 5.46 -7.03
CA ASN A 244 -9.34 4.33 -7.06
C ASN A 244 -8.90 3.29 -6.04
N ASN A 245 -9.51 3.31 -4.85
CA ASN A 245 -9.26 2.30 -3.82
C ASN A 245 -10.57 1.87 -3.14
N PRO A 246 -10.95 0.58 -3.16
CA PRO A 246 -12.17 0.10 -2.51
C PRO A 246 -12.05 -0.07 -0.99
N GLN A 247 -10.87 0.08 -0.40
CA GLN A 247 -10.63 -0.18 1.03
C GLN A 247 -10.92 1.03 1.93
N PHE A 248 -10.97 2.24 1.37
CA PHE A 248 -11.22 3.46 2.14
C PHE A 248 -11.96 4.51 1.31
N GLN A 249 -12.59 5.45 2.00
CA GLN A 249 -13.36 6.52 1.36
C GLN A 249 -12.40 7.55 0.74
N VAL A 250 -12.72 8.02 -0.47
CA VAL A 250 -11.97 9.06 -1.16
C VAL A 250 -12.92 10.21 -1.53
N THR A 251 -12.50 11.44 -1.28
CA THR A 251 -13.17 12.65 -1.78
C THR A 251 -12.17 13.50 -2.52
N LYS A 252 -12.40 13.69 -3.82
CA LYS A 252 -11.57 14.54 -4.65
C LYS A 252 -11.98 16.00 -4.51
N VAL A 253 -10.99 16.87 -4.30
CA VAL A 253 -11.13 18.33 -4.25
C VAL A 253 -10.09 18.96 -5.15
N GLN A 254 -10.20 20.26 -5.44
CA GLN A 254 -9.24 20.97 -6.29
C GLN A 254 -8.57 22.13 -5.54
N THR A 255 -9.35 22.97 -4.85
CA THR A 255 -8.85 24.19 -4.20
C THR A 255 -8.65 24.02 -2.69
N ALA A 256 -7.88 24.92 -2.08
CA ALA A 256 -7.73 25.01 -0.62
C ALA A 256 -9.09 25.17 0.10
N LEU A 257 -10.00 25.97 -0.45
CA LEU A 257 -11.34 26.18 0.13
C LEU A 257 -12.19 24.89 0.08
N GLN A 258 -12.19 24.18 -1.04
CA GLN A 258 -12.90 22.90 -1.15
C GLN A 258 -12.31 21.85 -0.19
N MET A 259 -10.98 21.79 -0.08
CA MET A 259 -10.31 20.90 0.86
C MET A 259 -10.71 21.23 2.30
N GLN A 260 -10.71 22.52 2.66
CA GLN A 260 -11.17 23.01 3.94
C GLN A 260 -12.60 22.53 4.23
N ASP A 261 -13.55 22.79 3.34
CA ASP A 261 -14.95 22.43 3.53
C ASP A 261 -15.12 20.93 3.83
N VAL A 262 -14.40 20.07 3.11
CA VAL A 262 -14.47 18.62 3.33
C VAL A 262 -13.80 18.22 4.64
N VAL A 263 -12.68 18.84 5.00
CA VAL A 263 -12.01 18.60 6.28
C VAL A 263 -12.96 18.92 7.44
N PHE A 264 -13.54 20.12 7.49
CA PHE A 264 -14.40 20.52 8.60
C PHE A 264 -15.70 19.73 8.69
N LYS A 265 -16.29 19.33 7.55
CA LYS A 265 -17.47 18.44 7.53
C LYS A 265 -17.22 17.09 8.20
N ASN A 266 -15.98 16.59 8.16
CA ASN A 266 -15.63 15.26 8.68
C ASN A 266 -14.78 15.35 9.97
N LEU A 267 -14.45 16.57 10.42
CA LEU A 267 -13.50 16.79 11.51
C LEU A 267 -13.98 16.12 12.79
N GLN A 268 -15.24 16.33 13.21
CA GLN A 268 -15.76 15.82 14.48
C GLN A 268 -15.83 14.27 14.56
N GLN A 269 -15.77 13.58 13.43
CA GLN A 269 -15.82 12.11 13.40
C GLN A 269 -14.42 11.47 13.42
N ALA A 270 -13.37 12.26 13.13
CA ALA A 270 -12.01 11.75 13.05
C ALA A 270 -11.36 11.65 14.44
N ASP A 271 -10.70 10.54 14.73
CA ASP A 271 -9.82 10.42 15.90
C ASP A 271 -8.43 11.00 15.60
N ILE A 272 -7.98 10.85 14.36
CA ILE A 272 -6.66 11.28 13.88
C ILE A 272 -6.83 12.07 12.59
N VAL A 273 -6.27 13.28 12.55
CA VAL A 273 -6.26 14.14 11.36
C VAL A 273 -4.83 14.35 10.89
N ILE A 274 -4.54 13.93 9.66
CA ILE A 274 -3.21 14.00 9.05
C ILE A 274 -3.23 14.96 7.86
N MET A 275 -2.63 16.13 8.04
CA MET A 275 -2.58 17.21 7.05
C MET A 275 -1.33 17.10 6.17
N ALA A 276 -1.31 16.12 5.26
CA ALA A 276 -0.18 15.85 4.36
C ALA A 276 -0.30 16.52 2.96
N ALA A 277 -1.37 17.26 2.69
CA ALA A 277 -1.52 18.03 1.46
C ALA A 277 -0.63 19.29 1.45
N ALA A 278 -0.11 19.65 0.28
CA ALA A 278 0.58 20.90 0.04
C ALA A 278 -0.43 21.99 -0.37
N VAL A 279 -1.11 22.54 0.62
CA VAL A 279 -2.12 23.60 0.43
C VAL A 279 -1.45 24.90 0.00
N SER A 280 -1.98 25.55 -1.04
CA SER A 280 -1.47 26.84 -1.54
C SER A 280 -1.76 27.95 -0.55
N ASP A 281 -0.74 28.75 -0.18
CA ASP A 281 -0.89 29.87 0.76
C ASP A 281 -1.70 31.04 0.20
N PHE A 282 -1.78 31.16 -1.12
CA PHE A 282 -2.45 32.25 -1.82
C PHE A 282 -3.32 31.72 -2.97
N ARG A 283 -4.41 32.44 -3.26
CA ARG A 283 -5.30 32.23 -4.42
C ARG A 283 -5.52 33.53 -5.18
N CYS A 284 -5.96 33.45 -6.44
CA CYS A 284 -6.41 34.62 -7.18
C CYS A 284 -7.65 35.22 -6.49
N GLN A 285 -7.67 36.54 -6.28
CA GLN A 285 -8.80 37.22 -5.65
C GLN A 285 -10.08 37.09 -6.48
N ASN A 286 -9.96 37.26 -7.80
CA ASN A 286 -11.06 37.23 -8.75
C ASN A 286 -10.67 36.31 -9.92
N PRO A 287 -10.81 34.98 -9.79
CA PRO A 287 -10.54 34.07 -10.89
C PRO A 287 -11.53 34.29 -12.04
N SER A 288 -11.04 34.25 -13.28
CA SER A 288 -11.87 34.46 -14.47
C SER A 288 -12.51 33.15 -14.94
N GLU A 289 -13.81 33.15 -15.23
CA GLU A 289 -14.47 31.99 -15.85
C GLU A 289 -14.04 31.79 -17.31
N GLN A 290 -13.49 32.82 -17.94
CA GLN A 290 -13.01 32.78 -19.32
C GLN A 290 -11.49 32.90 -19.38
N LYS A 291 -10.88 32.29 -20.41
CA LYS A 291 -9.45 32.38 -20.65
C LYS A 291 -9.03 33.84 -20.80
N ILE A 292 -8.14 34.31 -19.94
CA ILE A 292 -7.64 35.68 -20.00
C ILE A 292 -6.85 35.84 -21.30
N LYS A 293 -7.30 36.79 -22.15
CA LYS A 293 -6.69 37.10 -23.45
C LYS A 293 -5.26 37.60 -23.28
N LYS A 294 -4.41 37.29 -24.26
CA LYS A 294 -3.05 37.85 -24.31
C LYS A 294 -3.16 39.34 -24.61
N ASN A 295 -2.61 40.18 -23.74
CA ASN A 295 -2.33 41.58 -24.01
C ASN A 295 -0.81 41.80 -23.95
N ASP A 296 -0.30 42.73 -24.75
CA ASP A 296 1.14 42.99 -24.86
C ASP A 296 1.76 43.58 -23.57
N GLY A 297 0.94 44.05 -22.63
CA GLY A 297 1.35 44.63 -21.34
C GLY A 297 1.61 43.61 -20.21
N GLY A 298 1.58 42.30 -20.48
CA GLY A 298 1.73 41.26 -19.46
C GLY A 298 0.45 41.01 -18.64
N LEU A 299 0.56 40.15 -17.62
CA LEU A 299 -0.56 39.75 -16.76
C LEU A 299 -0.24 40.05 -15.30
N THR A 300 -1.08 40.87 -14.65
CA THR A 300 -1.00 41.13 -13.20
C THR A 300 -2.08 40.32 -12.49
N LEU A 301 -1.70 39.58 -11.44
CA LEU A 301 -2.61 38.78 -10.62
C LEU A 301 -2.66 39.33 -9.20
N ASN A 302 -3.85 39.68 -8.73
CA ASN A 302 -4.07 40.05 -7.33
C ASN A 302 -4.31 38.79 -6.52
N LEU A 303 -3.42 38.51 -5.57
CA LEU A 303 -3.47 37.32 -4.73
C LEU A 303 -4.00 37.65 -3.34
N VAL A 304 -4.88 36.79 -2.83
CA VAL A 304 -5.37 36.84 -1.45
C VAL A 304 -4.95 35.58 -0.70
N LYS A 305 -4.75 35.71 0.60
CA LYS A 305 -4.33 34.60 1.46
C LYS A 305 -5.41 33.53 1.53
N ASN A 306 -5.01 32.27 1.42
CA ASN A 306 -5.86 31.11 1.70
C ASN A 306 -6.00 30.86 3.20
N PRO A 307 -7.06 30.14 3.61
CA PRO A 307 -7.21 29.79 5.00
C PRO A 307 -6.12 28.82 5.44
N ASP A 308 -5.68 28.98 6.69
CA ASP A 308 -4.74 28.08 7.32
C ASP A 308 -5.52 26.93 7.97
N ILE A 309 -5.75 25.88 7.18
CA ILE A 309 -6.60 24.76 7.59
C ILE A 309 -6.09 24.13 8.90
N LEU A 310 -4.77 23.88 9.00
CA LEU A 310 -4.17 23.27 10.18
C LEU A 310 -4.40 24.10 11.45
N THR A 311 -4.21 25.41 11.37
CA THR A 311 -4.45 26.32 12.51
C THR A 311 -5.92 26.36 12.91
N GLN A 312 -6.83 26.26 11.95
CA GLN A 312 -8.27 26.27 12.24
C GLN A 312 -8.74 24.94 12.84
N ILE A 313 -8.28 23.80 12.33
CA ILE A 313 -8.55 22.48 12.94
C ILE A 313 -8.16 22.50 14.41
N ALA A 314 -6.98 23.03 14.75
CA ALA A 314 -6.49 23.05 16.11
C ALA A 314 -7.31 23.91 17.09
N LYS A 315 -8.19 24.79 16.59
CA LYS A 315 -9.14 25.57 17.40
C LYS A 315 -10.48 24.86 17.59
N GLU A 316 -10.85 23.97 16.68
CA GLU A 316 -12.13 23.25 16.67
C GLU A 316 -12.00 21.78 17.10
N LYS A 317 -10.77 21.35 17.43
CA LYS A 317 -10.49 19.96 17.82
C LYS A 317 -11.12 19.62 19.16
N SER A 318 -11.67 18.40 19.24
CA SER A 318 -12.07 17.79 20.51
C SER A 318 -10.84 17.36 21.33
N GLU A 319 -10.97 17.24 22.66
CA GLU A 319 -9.85 16.94 23.57
C GLU A 319 -9.06 15.67 23.19
N ASN A 320 -9.74 14.67 22.60
CA ASN A 320 -9.15 13.39 22.24
C ASN A 320 -8.79 13.25 20.75
N GLN A 321 -8.67 14.35 20.02
CA GLN A 321 -8.27 14.32 18.61
C GLN A 321 -6.78 14.60 18.44
N ILE A 322 -6.11 13.74 17.66
CA ILE A 322 -4.72 13.91 17.28
C ILE A 322 -4.62 14.71 15.98
N ILE A 323 -3.80 15.76 15.98
CA ILE A 323 -3.48 16.53 14.78
C ILE A 323 -2.01 16.33 14.40
N VAL A 324 -1.80 15.80 13.20
CA VAL A 324 -0.49 15.64 12.57
C VAL A 324 -0.39 16.60 11.39
N GLY A 325 0.48 17.61 11.50
CA GLY A 325 0.81 18.50 10.39
C GLY A 325 2.03 18.02 9.61
N PHE A 326 2.15 18.45 8.35
CA PHE A 326 3.36 18.28 7.55
C PHE A 326 4.00 19.62 7.23
N CYS A 327 5.33 19.65 7.20
CA CYS A 327 6.09 20.78 6.68
C CYS A 327 7.26 20.30 5.82
N ALA A 328 7.66 21.16 4.90
CA ALA A 328 8.83 20.98 4.07
C ALA A 328 9.72 22.22 4.25
N GLU A 329 10.97 22.02 4.64
CA GLU A 329 11.93 23.13 4.84
C GLU A 329 13.21 22.84 4.08
N SER A 330 13.87 23.90 3.62
CA SER A 330 15.16 23.82 2.94
C SER A 330 16.35 24.19 3.85
N GLN A 331 16.09 24.82 5.00
CA GLN A 331 17.08 25.27 5.97
C GLN A 331 16.46 25.21 7.38
N ASN A 332 17.29 25.00 8.41
CA ASN A 332 16.88 25.01 9.83
C ASN A 332 15.63 24.17 10.13
N LEU A 333 15.53 22.98 9.52
CA LEU A 333 14.34 22.12 9.50
C LEU A 333 13.72 21.89 10.90
N ILE A 334 14.56 21.52 11.88
CA ILE A 334 14.10 21.16 13.23
C ILE A 334 13.58 22.40 13.98
N ASP A 335 14.28 23.53 13.89
CA ASP A 335 13.88 24.75 14.59
C ASP A 335 12.58 25.31 14.01
N ASN A 336 12.48 25.34 12.67
CA ASN A 336 11.25 25.73 11.98
C ASN A 336 10.08 24.80 12.33
N ALA A 337 10.32 23.49 12.45
CA ALA A 337 9.30 22.53 12.87
C ALA A 337 8.84 22.75 14.32
N LYS A 338 9.77 23.06 15.24
CA LYS A 338 9.47 23.41 16.66
C LYS A 338 8.69 24.72 16.80
N GLU A 339 8.95 25.71 15.95
CA GLU A 339 8.14 26.92 15.91
C GLU A 339 6.74 26.65 15.35
N LYS A 340 6.66 25.86 14.27
CA LYS A 340 5.38 25.50 13.63
C LYS A 340 4.47 24.71 14.55
N ILE A 341 4.97 23.71 15.28
CA ILE A 341 4.10 22.91 16.17
C ILE A 341 3.42 23.78 17.23
N LYS A 342 4.15 24.76 17.80
CA LYS A 342 3.60 25.73 18.75
C LYS A 342 2.61 26.68 18.09
N ALA A 343 2.98 27.26 16.95
CA ALA A 343 2.14 28.22 16.23
C ALA A 343 0.83 27.60 15.71
N LYS A 344 0.86 26.31 15.37
CA LYS A 344 -0.28 25.57 14.82
C LYS A 344 -1.08 24.79 15.86
N ASN A 345 -0.59 24.70 17.09
CA ASN A 345 -1.22 23.92 18.17
C ASN A 345 -1.53 22.45 17.76
N SER A 346 -0.63 21.87 16.95
CA SER A 346 -0.71 20.47 16.51
C SER A 346 -0.01 19.55 17.50
N ASP A 347 -0.39 18.28 17.52
CA ASP A 347 0.21 17.27 18.42
C ASP A 347 1.54 16.75 17.85
N PHE A 348 1.65 16.69 16.52
CA PHE A 348 2.86 16.30 15.80
C PHE A 348 3.07 17.16 14.55
N ILE A 349 4.34 17.41 14.20
CA ILE A 349 4.77 17.95 12.91
C ILE A 349 5.75 16.98 12.28
N VAL A 350 5.40 16.47 11.10
CA VAL A 350 6.30 15.69 10.24
C VAL A 350 7.01 16.66 9.30
N ALA A 351 8.33 16.77 9.46
CA ALA A 351 9.18 17.71 8.76
C ALA A 351 10.08 16.97 7.77
N ASN A 352 10.02 17.38 6.50
CA ASN A 352 10.82 16.78 5.42
C ASN A 352 11.86 17.79 4.93
N ASP A 353 13.12 17.38 4.81
CA ASP A 353 14.15 18.18 4.14
C ASP A 353 13.97 18.11 2.63
N ILE A 354 13.77 19.25 1.98
CA ILE A 354 13.60 19.35 0.52
C ILE A 354 14.84 19.92 -0.20
N SER A 355 15.95 20.13 0.51
CA SER A 355 17.21 20.58 -0.07
C SER A 355 17.89 19.50 -0.94
N ASN A 356 17.66 18.23 -0.63
CA ASN A 356 18.25 17.10 -1.36
C ASN A 356 17.34 16.66 -2.52
N LYS A 357 17.74 16.91 -3.78
CA LYS A 357 16.96 16.58 -4.98
C LYS A 357 16.64 15.08 -5.15
N ASN A 358 17.30 14.19 -4.41
CA ASN A 358 17.03 12.74 -4.43
C ASN A 358 15.96 12.32 -3.40
N ILE A 359 15.51 13.24 -2.53
CA ILE A 359 14.60 13.00 -1.40
C ILE A 359 13.46 14.03 -1.50
N GLY A 360 12.20 13.60 -1.43
CA GLY A 360 11.04 14.53 -1.36
C GLY A 360 10.06 14.49 -2.54
N PHE A 361 9.75 15.65 -3.12
CA PHE A 361 8.66 15.82 -4.09
C PHE A 361 8.89 14.98 -5.35
N ASN A 362 7.91 14.16 -5.72
CA ASN A 362 7.96 13.15 -6.81
C ASN A 362 8.84 11.91 -6.62
N SER A 363 9.69 11.82 -5.58
CA SER A 363 10.44 10.58 -5.25
C SER A 363 9.53 9.51 -4.61
N ASP A 364 9.91 8.24 -4.69
CA ASP A 364 9.28 7.13 -3.95
C ASP A 364 9.84 6.97 -2.54
N ASN A 365 10.91 7.72 -2.23
CA ASN A 365 11.62 7.67 -0.96
C ASN A 365 11.48 9.00 -0.20
N ASN A 366 11.64 8.94 1.12
CA ASN A 366 11.58 10.10 2.00
C ASN A 366 12.48 9.90 3.23
N GLU A 367 12.94 10.99 3.82
CA GLU A 367 13.54 11.05 5.15
C GLU A 367 12.77 12.11 5.91
N VAL A 368 12.35 11.82 7.15
CA VAL A 368 11.49 12.74 7.90
C VAL A 368 11.92 12.84 9.34
N PHE A 369 11.70 14.01 9.92
CA PHE A 369 11.80 14.25 11.35
C PHE A 369 10.39 14.44 11.91
N ILE A 370 10.06 13.78 13.00
CA ILE A 370 8.81 14.03 13.71
C ILE A 370 9.13 14.84 14.96
N VAL A 371 8.48 15.99 15.08
CA VAL A 371 8.49 16.82 16.29
C VAL A 371 7.16 16.64 16.99
N ASP A 372 7.18 16.29 18.28
CA ASP A 372 5.97 16.21 19.11
C ASP A 372 5.69 17.52 19.88
N LYS A 373 4.51 17.63 20.50
CA LYS A 373 4.11 18.81 21.27
C LYS A 373 5.04 19.14 22.46
N ASN A 374 5.81 18.15 22.93
CA ASN A 374 6.81 18.31 23.99
C ASN A 374 8.19 18.72 23.44
N LEU A 375 8.29 18.94 22.12
CA LEU A 375 9.50 19.30 21.38
C LEU A 375 10.55 18.19 21.32
N ASN A 376 10.16 16.94 21.57
CA ASN A 376 10.99 15.78 21.27
C ASN A 376 11.09 15.62 19.76
N VAL A 377 12.25 15.14 19.30
CA VAL A 377 12.54 14.98 17.88
C VAL A 377 12.95 13.54 17.64
N GLU A 378 12.21 12.86 16.77
CA GLU A 378 12.56 11.53 16.26
C GLU A 378 12.93 11.62 14.79
N LYS A 379 14.07 11.03 14.41
CA LYS A 379 14.51 10.97 13.00
C LYS A 379 14.16 9.61 12.41
N PHE A 380 13.43 9.62 11.30
CA PHE A 380 13.25 8.44 10.47
C PHE A 380 14.15 8.54 9.26
N GLU A 381 15.18 7.69 9.25
CA GLU A 381 16.17 7.57 8.18
C GLU A 381 15.52 7.30 6.81
N PHE A 382 16.25 7.64 5.75
CA PHE A 382 15.81 7.49 4.37
C PHE A 382 15.23 6.10 4.06
N ASP A 383 13.95 6.06 3.72
CA ASP A 383 13.22 4.83 3.37
C ASP A 383 12.14 5.10 2.32
N THR A 384 11.38 4.09 1.91
CA THR A 384 10.22 4.25 1.03
C THR A 384 9.10 5.02 1.74
N LYS A 385 8.28 5.74 0.98
CA LYS A 385 7.12 6.46 1.52
C LYS A 385 6.14 5.55 2.26
N ASP A 386 6.00 4.29 1.84
CA ASP A 386 5.17 3.31 2.54
C ASP A 386 5.71 2.97 3.93
N LYS A 387 7.02 2.77 4.07
CA LYS A 387 7.63 2.49 5.38
C LYS A 387 7.63 3.73 6.26
N ILE A 388 8.00 4.89 5.72
CA ILE A 388 7.90 6.15 6.46
C ILE A 388 6.46 6.39 6.93
N ALA A 389 5.45 6.07 6.11
CA ALA A 389 4.06 6.16 6.51
C ALA A 389 3.70 5.22 7.68
N TYR A 390 4.17 3.97 7.65
CA TYR A 390 4.01 3.05 8.78
C TYR A 390 4.69 3.59 10.04
N GLU A 391 5.93 4.04 9.95
CA GLU A 391 6.69 4.56 11.10
C GLU A 391 6.04 5.81 11.70
N ILE A 392 5.55 6.74 10.86
CA ILE A 392 4.77 7.90 11.33
C ILE A 392 3.54 7.44 12.10
N LEU A 393 2.74 6.51 11.55
CA LEU A 393 1.51 6.03 12.20
C LEU A 393 1.80 5.28 13.51
N ASN A 394 2.87 4.48 13.53
CA ASN A 394 3.33 3.76 14.72
C ASN A 394 3.84 4.73 15.80
N TYR A 395 4.61 5.75 15.43
CA TYR A 395 5.10 6.77 16.35
C TYR A 395 3.94 7.57 16.95
N VAL A 396 2.99 8.00 16.12
CA VAL A 396 1.78 8.70 16.57
C VAL A 396 0.97 7.83 17.54
N ASN A 397 0.79 6.55 17.24
CA ASN A 397 0.04 5.62 18.10
C ASN A 397 0.75 5.30 19.44
N LYS A 398 2.08 5.36 19.51
CA LYS A 398 2.82 5.06 20.76
C LYS A 398 2.89 6.27 21.70
N ASN A 399 2.84 7.47 21.16
CA ASN A 399 3.03 8.72 21.89
C ASN A 399 1.72 9.48 22.09
N TYR A 400 0.60 8.76 21.96
CA TYR A 400 -0.76 9.19 22.23
C TYR A 400 -1.56 7.97 22.73
#